data_AF-A0A1B2DR58-F1
#
_entry.id   AF-A0A1B2DR58-F1
#
_cell.length_a   1.000
_cell.length_b   1.000
_cell.length_c   1.000
_cell.angle_alpha   90.00
_cell.angle_beta   90.00
_cell.angle_gamma   90.00
#
_symmetry.space_group_name_H-M   'P 1'
#
loop_
_entity.id
_entity.type
_entity.pdbx_description
1 polymer ?
#
loop_
_entity_poly.entity_id
_entity_poly.type
_entity_poly.pdbx_seq_one_letter_code
_entity_poly.pdbx_strand_id
1 'polypeptide(L)'
;MKLDLGCGASKHPDFYGIDRRPLDGVDLVWDVNNGIPLPDNSIEWVLASRSLPYVQDLHAVLKEIYRISIHKSVVCILAPYAHSFRNATNPLLRHRFDEHTPRYLTKHFYQPPHGPESPEIKFYNDLEEIPFDFRLLRMEYFYNETFRSPMYESEELEELQRLQANVVDEIMYHFVVVKEHISASELDQLSRQSQMEPFCVNALRKLEPSADPIEKAEPRLPEETVAVPPIPPKRSLARRHLHKKAPRFLSNPRKRSRYYR
;
A
#
# COMPACT_ATOMS: atom_id res chain seq x y z
N MET A 1 -9.31 -22.14 -10.17
CA MET A 1 -9.07 -21.00 -11.10
C MET A 1 -8.29 -19.90 -10.37
N LYS A 2 -7.46 -19.14 -11.08
CA LYS A 2 -6.67 -18.01 -10.55
C LYS A 2 -7.31 -16.68 -11.00
N LEU A 3 -7.44 -15.72 -10.09
CA LEU A 3 -8.18 -14.46 -10.29
C LEU A 3 -7.29 -13.23 -10.02
N ASP A 4 -7.24 -12.29 -10.95
CA ASP A 4 -6.58 -10.99 -10.79
C ASP A 4 -7.64 -9.88 -10.71
N LEU A 5 -7.84 -9.35 -9.51
CA LEU A 5 -8.93 -8.45 -9.14
C LEU A 5 -8.47 -6.99 -9.22
N GLY A 6 -9.09 -6.22 -10.12
CA GLY A 6 -8.63 -4.89 -10.48
C GLY A 6 -7.33 -4.92 -11.28
N CYS A 7 -7.24 -5.87 -12.22
CA CYS A 7 -6.03 -6.18 -12.98
C CYS A 7 -5.50 -5.01 -13.85
N GLY A 8 -6.33 -4.00 -14.14
CA GLY A 8 -5.96 -2.87 -14.98
C GLY A 8 -5.49 -3.30 -16.37
N ALA A 9 -4.49 -2.59 -16.91
CA ALA A 9 -3.85 -2.93 -18.18
C ALA A 9 -2.64 -3.89 -18.00
N SER A 10 -2.40 -4.38 -16.79
CA SER A 10 -1.21 -5.18 -16.44
C SER A 10 -1.60 -6.47 -15.74
N LYS A 11 -2.61 -7.15 -16.29
CA LYS A 11 -3.09 -8.45 -15.83
C LYS A 11 -1.97 -9.49 -15.82
N HIS A 12 -1.91 -10.31 -14.77
CA HIS A 12 -1.05 -11.48 -14.75
C HIS A 12 -1.49 -12.52 -15.81
N PRO A 13 -0.61 -13.02 -16.70
CA PRO A 13 -1.01 -13.86 -17.85
C PRO A 13 -1.73 -15.16 -17.45
N ASP A 14 -1.34 -15.78 -16.34
CA ASP A 14 -1.95 -17.03 -15.84
C ASP A 14 -3.26 -16.82 -15.04
N PHE A 15 -3.78 -15.60 -14.97
CA PHE A 15 -4.93 -15.25 -14.15
C PHE A 15 -6.08 -14.72 -15.00
N TYR A 16 -7.31 -15.07 -14.58
CA TYR A 16 -8.52 -14.46 -15.10
C TYR A 16 -8.66 -13.06 -14.51
N GLY A 17 -8.72 -12.03 -15.35
CA GLY A 17 -8.68 -10.63 -14.94
C GLY A 17 -10.06 -9.99 -14.89
N ILE A 18 -10.41 -9.40 -13.75
CA ILE A 18 -11.60 -8.56 -13.58
C ILE A 18 -11.16 -7.12 -13.37
N ASP A 19 -11.73 -6.17 -14.12
CA ASP A 19 -11.58 -4.74 -13.85
C ASP A 19 -12.86 -3.99 -14.21
N ARG A 20 -13.15 -2.88 -13.54
CA ARG A 20 -14.31 -2.04 -13.87
C ARG A 20 -14.13 -1.26 -15.17
N ARG A 21 -12.90 -1.10 -15.63
CA ARG A 21 -12.53 -0.36 -16.85
C ARG A 21 -12.37 -1.34 -18.01
N PRO A 22 -12.88 -1.02 -19.20
CA PRO A 22 -12.65 -1.80 -20.40
C PRO A 22 -11.22 -1.53 -20.93
N LEU A 23 -10.24 -2.21 -20.37
CA LEU A 23 -8.82 -2.12 -20.77
C LEU A 23 -8.38 -3.37 -21.51
N ASP A 24 -7.34 -3.22 -22.33
CA ASP A 24 -6.75 -4.35 -23.04
C ASP A 24 -6.23 -5.41 -22.04
N GLY A 25 -6.58 -6.66 -22.30
CA GLY A 25 -6.21 -7.81 -21.47
C GLY A 25 -7.20 -8.15 -20.36
N VAL A 26 -8.19 -7.30 -20.05
CA VAL A 26 -9.25 -7.60 -19.08
C VAL A 26 -10.19 -8.69 -19.64
N ASP A 27 -10.40 -9.78 -18.91
CA ASP A 27 -11.27 -10.88 -19.36
C ASP A 27 -12.75 -10.61 -19.06
N LEU A 28 -13.02 -9.91 -17.95
CA LEU A 28 -14.37 -9.49 -17.55
C LEU A 28 -14.37 -8.04 -17.08
N VAL A 29 -15.13 -7.21 -17.79
CA VAL A 29 -15.36 -5.82 -17.38
C VAL A 29 -16.49 -5.80 -16.34
N TRP A 30 -16.14 -5.63 -15.07
CA TRP A 30 -17.08 -5.66 -13.95
C TRP A 30 -16.62 -4.82 -12.76
N ASP A 31 -17.56 -4.09 -12.14
CA ASP A 31 -17.29 -3.34 -10.91
C ASP A 31 -17.53 -4.21 -9.67
N VAL A 32 -16.44 -4.55 -8.99
CA VAL A 32 -16.41 -5.41 -7.79
C VAL A 32 -17.20 -4.83 -6.61
N ASN A 33 -17.53 -3.53 -6.62
CA ASN A 33 -18.43 -2.94 -5.63
C ASN A 33 -19.85 -3.51 -5.72
N ASN A 34 -20.23 -4.13 -6.84
CA ASN A 34 -21.52 -4.80 -7.02
C ASN A 34 -21.48 -6.29 -6.64
N GLY A 35 -20.40 -6.75 -6.00
CA GLY A 35 -20.11 -8.17 -5.75
C GLY A 35 -19.23 -8.78 -6.84
N ILE A 36 -18.72 -10.00 -6.60
CA ILE A 36 -17.86 -10.70 -7.56
C ILE A 36 -18.68 -11.79 -8.26
N PRO A 37 -18.89 -11.71 -9.58
CA PRO A 37 -19.83 -12.55 -10.33
C PRO A 37 -19.25 -13.94 -10.64
N LEU A 38 -18.67 -14.58 -9.63
CA LEU A 38 -18.05 -15.89 -9.70
C LEU A 38 -18.70 -16.83 -8.67
N PRO A 39 -18.75 -18.15 -8.95
CA PRO A 39 -19.31 -19.12 -8.02
C PRO A 39 -18.52 -19.19 -6.71
N ASP A 40 -19.22 -19.57 -5.64
CA ASP A 40 -18.61 -19.90 -4.35
C ASP A 40 -17.55 -20.98 -4.52
N ASN A 41 -16.46 -20.90 -3.74
CA ASN A 41 -15.42 -21.93 -3.68
C ASN A 41 -14.88 -22.36 -5.06
N SER A 42 -14.61 -21.41 -5.94
CA SER A 42 -14.10 -21.65 -7.31
C SER A 42 -12.65 -21.16 -7.53
N ILE A 43 -12.14 -20.34 -6.61
CA ILE A 43 -10.86 -19.65 -6.77
C ILE A 43 -9.79 -20.18 -5.81
N GLU A 44 -8.64 -20.59 -6.36
CA GLU A 44 -7.45 -21.07 -5.63
C GLU A 44 -6.47 -19.94 -5.30
N TRP A 45 -6.44 -18.89 -6.13
CA TRP A 45 -5.53 -17.76 -5.97
C TRP A 45 -6.21 -16.47 -6.37
N VAL A 46 -6.04 -15.45 -5.54
CA VAL A 46 -6.51 -14.09 -5.79
C VAL A 46 -5.31 -13.15 -5.73
N LEU A 47 -5.09 -12.38 -6.79
CA LEU A 47 -4.21 -11.20 -6.75
C LEU A 47 -5.09 -9.96 -6.70
N ALA A 48 -4.71 -8.99 -5.87
CA ALA A 48 -5.31 -7.67 -5.85
C ALA A 48 -4.20 -6.61 -5.76
N SER A 49 -3.73 -6.15 -6.92
CA SER A 49 -2.63 -5.20 -7.02
C SER A 49 -3.14 -3.76 -7.05
N ARG A 50 -2.96 -3.03 -5.95
CA ARG A 50 -3.34 -1.63 -5.73
C ARG A 50 -4.81 -1.32 -6.00
N SER A 51 -5.68 -2.34 -6.05
CA SER A 51 -7.09 -2.20 -6.41
C SER A 51 -8.00 -2.03 -5.18
N LEU A 52 -7.79 -2.83 -4.12
CA LEU A 52 -8.61 -2.81 -2.90
C LEU A 52 -8.70 -1.45 -2.19
N PRO A 53 -7.65 -0.61 -2.14
CA PRO A 53 -7.77 0.73 -1.55
C PRO A 53 -8.85 1.63 -2.19
N TYR A 54 -9.26 1.37 -3.43
CA TYR A 54 -10.21 2.20 -4.18
C TYR A 54 -11.66 1.76 -4.06
N VAL A 55 -11.94 0.60 -3.47
CA VAL A 55 -13.31 0.08 -3.34
C VAL A 55 -14.12 0.93 -2.36
N GLN A 56 -15.44 0.93 -2.50
CA GLN A 56 -16.34 1.73 -1.66
C GLN A 56 -16.49 1.12 -0.26
N ASP A 57 -16.59 -0.20 -0.19
CA ASP A 57 -16.73 -0.97 1.04
C ASP A 57 -15.77 -2.17 0.99
N LEU A 58 -14.62 -2.03 1.65
CA LEU A 58 -13.61 -3.08 1.74
C LEU A 58 -14.14 -4.34 2.43
N HIS A 59 -14.98 -4.21 3.45
CA HIS A 59 -15.49 -5.35 4.19
C HIS A 59 -16.42 -6.20 3.31
N ALA A 60 -17.29 -5.56 2.53
CA ALA A 60 -18.16 -6.24 1.56
C ALA A 60 -17.34 -6.95 0.47
N VAL A 61 -16.30 -6.31 -0.07
CA VAL A 61 -15.43 -6.92 -1.09
C VAL A 61 -14.63 -8.08 -0.53
N LEU A 62 -14.08 -7.96 0.69
CA LEU A 62 -13.37 -9.06 1.36
C LEU A 62 -14.28 -10.25 1.65
N LYS A 63 -15.55 -10.00 2.01
CA LYS A 63 -16.56 -11.06 2.16
C LYS A 63 -16.79 -11.81 0.84
N GLU A 64 -16.83 -11.10 -0.28
CA GLU A 64 -16.96 -11.71 -1.60
C GLU A 64 -15.71 -12.48 -2.03
N ILE A 65 -14.51 -11.94 -1.77
CA ILE A 65 -13.25 -12.66 -1.97
C ILE A 65 -13.25 -13.95 -1.17
N TYR A 66 -13.66 -13.89 0.11
CA TYR A 66 -13.80 -15.08 0.95
C TYR A 66 -14.83 -16.07 0.38
N ARG A 67 -16.00 -15.59 -0.09
CA ARG A 67 -17.05 -16.45 -0.67
C ARG A 67 -16.55 -17.26 -1.87
N ILE A 68 -15.92 -16.60 -2.85
CA ILE A 68 -15.45 -17.25 -4.09
C ILE A 68 -14.20 -18.12 -3.86
N SER A 69 -13.42 -17.85 -2.83
CA SER A 69 -12.20 -18.58 -2.50
C SER A 69 -12.48 -19.99 -1.99
N ILE A 70 -11.70 -20.98 -2.41
CA ILE A 70 -11.70 -22.31 -1.75
C ILE A 70 -10.99 -22.23 -0.39
N HIS A 71 -11.23 -23.20 0.48
CA HIS A 71 -10.41 -23.37 1.67
C HIS A 71 -8.94 -23.57 1.26
N LYS A 72 -8.02 -22.89 1.96
CA LYS A 72 -6.59 -22.85 1.71
C LYS A 72 -6.18 -22.19 0.38
N SER A 73 -7.10 -21.47 -0.27
CA SER A 73 -6.71 -20.52 -1.33
C SER A 73 -5.88 -19.38 -0.75
N VAL A 74 -5.06 -18.78 -1.61
CA VAL A 74 -4.19 -17.67 -1.21
C VAL A 74 -4.63 -16.37 -1.86
N VAL A 75 -4.69 -15.31 -1.06
CA VAL A 75 -5.00 -13.96 -1.47
C VAL A 75 -3.74 -13.10 -1.30
N CYS A 76 -3.17 -12.63 -2.40
CA CYS A 76 -2.09 -11.66 -2.39
C CYS A 76 -2.65 -10.25 -2.58
N ILE A 77 -2.39 -9.38 -1.61
CA ILE A 77 -2.77 -7.97 -1.67
C ILE A 77 -1.50 -7.15 -1.72
N LEU A 78 -1.31 -6.36 -2.77
CA LEU A 78 -0.30 -5.31 -2.83
C LEU A 78 -1.03 -3.97 -2.71
N ALA A 79 -0.69 -3.15 -1.72
CA ALA A 79 -1.38 -1.90 -1.47
C ALA A 79 -0.39 -0.74 -1.23
N PRO A 80 -0.78 0.51 -1.56
CA PRO A 80 -0.04 1.68 -1.12
C PRO A 80 -0.03 1.73 0.41
N TYR A 81 1.15 1.94 0.99
CA TYR A 81 1.34 1.90 2.44
C TYR A 81 0.74 3.14 3.12
N ALA A 82 0.09 2.94 4.27
CA ALA A 82 -0.72 3.95 4.95
C ALA A 82 0.07 5.18 5.44
N HIS A 83 1.34 4.98 5.82
CA HIS A 83 2.19 6.05 6.37
C HIS A 83 3.03 6.78 5.31
N SER A 84 2.75 6.57 4.02
CA SER A 84 3.27 7.43 2.95
C SER A 84 2.35 8.64 2.78
N PHE A 85 2.89 9.86 2.90
CA PHE A 85 2.12 11.10 2.70
C PHE A 85 1.55 11.21 1.30
N ARG A 86 2.28 10.73 0.29
CA ARG A 86 1.78 10.67 -1.10
C ARG A 86 0.50 9.84 -1.19
N ASN A 87 0.44 8.70 -0.50
CA ASN A 87 -0.73 7.84 -0.48
C ASN A 87 -1.82 8.45 0.41
N ALA A 88 -1.46 8.92 1.61
CA ALA A 88 -2.40 9.48 2.60
C ALA A 88 -3.15 10.72 2.11
N THR A 89 -2.55 11.49 1.18
CA THR A 89 -3.17 12.68 0.58
C THR A 89 -3.92 12.40 -0.72
N ASN A 90 -3.87 11.17 -1.26
CA ASN A 90 -4.62 10.79 -2.45
C ASN A 90 -6.11 10.64 -2.10
N PRO A 91 -7.01 11.52 -2.60
CA PRO A 91 -8.42 11.50 -2.22
C PRO A 91 -9.20 10.30 -2.81
N LEU A 92 -8.58 9.53 -3.70
CA LEU A 92 -9.21 8.35 -4.31
C LEU A 92 -8.99 7.07 -3.49
N LEU A 93 -8.02 7.05 -2.58
CA LEU A 93 -7.80 5.92 -1.67
C LEU A 93 -8.77 6.05 -0.49
N ARG A 94 -9.68 5.08 -0.37
CA ARG A 94 -10.72 5.03 0.66
C ARG A 94 -10.30 4.21 1.87
N HIS A 95 -9.41 3.24 1.65
CA HIS A 95 -8.93 2.32 2.68
C HIS A 95 -7.42 2.36 2.79
N ARG A 96 -6.91 2.17 4.02
CA ARG A 96 -5.49 2.22 4.36
C ARG A 96 -5.00 0.81 4.70
N PHE A 97 -3.76 0.52 4.30
CA PHE A 97 -3.10 -0.76 4.50
C PHE A 97 -1.74 -0.54 5.15
N ASP A 98 -1.50 -1.26 6.24
CA ASP A 98 -0.32 -1.21 7.08
C ASP A 98 -0.06 -2.54 7.81
N GLU A 99 0.94 -2.59 8.67
CA GLU A 99 1.29 -3.75 9.47
C GLU A 99 0.20 -4.23 10.43
N HIS A 100 -0.76 -3.38 10.78
CA HIS A 100 -1.89 -3.75 11.63
C HIS A 100 -3.03 -4.40 10.84
N THR A 101 -3.09 -4.14 9.53
CA THR A 101 -4.16 -4.63 8.65
C THR A 101 -4.45 -6.12 8.80
N PRO A 102 -3.45 -7.03 8.83
CA PRO A 102 -3.70 -8.45 9.05
C PRO A 102 -4.56 -8.79 10.27
N ARG A 103 -4.45 -8.04 11.37
CA ARG A 103 -5.19 -8.29 12.62
C ARG A 103 -6.69 -8.03 12.47
N TYR A 104 -7.09 -7.13 11.56
CA TYR A 104 -8.48 -6.82 11.29
C TYR A 104 -9.15 -7.82 10.33
N LEU A 105 -8.38 -8.74 9.73
CA LEU A 105 -8.90 -9.66 8.70
C LEU A 105 -9.20 -11.07 9.22
N THR A 106 -9.04 -11.29 10.53
CA THR A 106 -9.07 -12.61 11.13
C THR A 106 -9.32 -12.55 12.65
N LYS A 107 -10.07 -13.52 13.18
CA LYS A 107 -10.33 -13.67 14.62
C LYS A 107 -9.23 -14.42 15.37
N HIS A 108 -8.50 -15.32 14.71
CA HIS A 108 -7.43 -16.12 15.31
C HIS A 108 -6.11 -15.82 14.60
N PHE A 109 -5.53 -14.67 14.92
CA PHE A 109 -4.29 -14.25 14.29
C PHE A 109 -3.16 -15.27 14.50
N TYR A 110 -2.40 -15.49 13.43
CA TYR A 110 -1.16 -16.27 13.40
C TYR A 110 -0.04 -15.36 12.89
N GLN A 111 1.07 -15.28 13.64
CA GLN A 111 2.26 -14.54 13.21
C GLN A 111 3.16 -15.50 12.42
N PRO A 112 3.42 -15.22 11.12
CA PRO A 112 4.43 -15.96 10.38
C PRO A 112 5.82 -15.84 11.03
N PRO A 113 6.66 -16.88 10.96
CA PRO A 113 7.99 -16.89 11.55
C PRO A 113 9.00 -15.99 10.80
N HIS A 114 8.67 -15.57 9.58
CA HIS A 114 9.54 -14.78 8.71
C HIS A 114 8.81 -13.53 8.21
N GLY A 115 9.54 -12.43 8.14
CA GLY A 115 9.02 -11.12 7.74
C GLY A 115 8.60 -10.24 8.93
N PRO A 116 8.07 -9.05 8.64
CA PRO A 116 7.76 -8.08 9.67
C PRO A 116 6.65 -8.55 10.63
N GLU A 117 6.72 -8.08 11.87
CA GLU A 117 5.69 -8.34 12.87
C GLU A 117 4.41 -7.52 12.59
N SER A 118 3.25 -8.15 12.72
CA SER A 118 1.97 -7.45 12.75
C SER A 118 1.60 -7.15 14.20
N PRO A 119 1.67 -5.89 14.67
CA PRO A 119 1.54 -5.59 16.09
C PRO A 119 0.14 -5.89 16.62
N GLU A 120 0.05 -6.28 17.90
CA GLU A 120 -1.23 -6.53 18.58
C GLU A 120 -2.07 -5.24 18.74
N ILE A 121 -3.38 -5.35 18.53
CA ILE A 121 -4.34 -4.27 18.72
C ILE A 121 -4.92 -4.37 20.13
N LYS A 122 -4.59 -3.41 21.00
CA LYS A 122 -5.01 -3.42 22.42
C LYS A 122 -6.37 -2.75 22.68
N PHE A 123 -6.87 -1.94 21.76
CA PHE A 123 -8.10 -1.14 21.93
C PHE A 123 -8.94 -1.17 20.64
N TYR A 124 -10.27 -1.00 20.75
CA TYR A 124 -11.22 -1.03 19.61
C TYR A 124 -11.29 -2.37 18.87
N ASN A 125 -11.25 -3.48 19.60
CA ASN A 125 -11.20 -4.83 19.04
C ASN A 125 -12.60 -5.45 18.82
N ASP A 126 -13.51 -4.71 18.17
CA ASP A 126 -14.85 -5.19 17.83
C ASP A 126 -14.80 -6.16 16.63
N LEU A 127 -14.00 -7.24 16.75
CA LEU A 127 -13.82 -8.26 15.71
C LEU A 127 -14.97 -9.27 15.66
N GLU A 128 -15.98 -9.17 16.54
CA GLU A 128 -17.04 -10.17 16.68
C GLU A 128 -17.84 -10.37 15.38
N GLU A 129 -17.91 -9.37 14.50
CA GLU A 129 -18.71 -9.39 13.27
C GLU A 129 -17.95 -9.82 12.00
N ILE A 130 -16.67 -10.20 12.07
CA ILE A 130 -15.91 -10.57 10.86
C ILE A 130 -16.45 -11.90 10.27
N PRO A 131 -16.98 -11.91 9.03
CA PRO A 131 -17.59 -13.08 8.40
C PRO A 131 -16.59 -13.89 7.54
N PHE A 132 -15.30 -13.55 7.61
CA PHE A 132 -14.22 -14.15 6.84
C PHE A 132 -13.01 -14.40 7.74
N ASP A 133 -12.10 -15.23 7.25
CA ASP A 133 -10.89 -15.59 8.00
C ASP A 133 -9.68 -15.66 7.04
N PHE A 134 -8.92 -14.57 7.02
CA PHE A 134 -7.68 -14.43 6.26
C PHE A 134 -6.49 -14.48 7.22
N ARG A 135 -5.80 -15.63 7.28
CA ARG A 135 -4.59 -15.77 8.10
C ARG A 135 -3.37 -15.30 7.33
N LEU A 136 -2.55 -14.46 7.96
CA LEU A 136 -1.32 -13.97 7.36
C LEU A 136 -0.35 -15.14 7.15
N LEU A 137 0.19 -15.27 5.95
CA LEU A 137 1.29 -16.16 5.60
C LEU A 137 2.60 -15.41 5.44
N ARG A 138 2.56 -14.20 4.86
CA ARG A 138 3.74 -13.37 4.61
C ARG A 138 3.36 -11.91 4.55
N MET A 139 4.25 -11.04 5.01
CA MET A 139 4.17 -9.58 4.88
C MET A 139 5.51 -9.07 4.36
N GLU A 140 5.50 -8.06 3.50
CA GLU A 140 6.71 -7.47 2.92
C GLU A 140 6.49 -5.98 2.66
N TYR A 141 7.49 -5.17 3.03
CA TYR A 141 7.51 -3.74 2.74
C TYR A 141 8.30 -3.48 1.46
N PHE A 142 7.86 -2.51 0.67
CA PHE A 142 8.63 -1.94 -0.43
C PHE A 142 9.00 -0.51 -0.07
N TYR A 143 10.30 -0.30 0.13
CA TYR A 143 10.81 0.95 0.65
C TYR A 143 10.77 2.05 -0.41
N ASN A 144 10.67 3.30 0.05
CA ASN A 144 10.85 4.45 -0.81
C ASN A 144 12.30 4.48 -1.33
N GLU A 145 12.51 5.04 -2.52
CA GLU A 145 13.82 5.09 -3.19
C GLU A 145 14.97 5.55 -2.28
N THR A 146 14.70 6.51 -1.39
CA THR A 146 15.70 7.04 -0.43
C THR A 146 16.22 5.98 0.53
N PHE A 147 15.39 5.00 0.89
CA PHE A 147 15.67 3.96 1.88
C PHE A 147 16.03 2.61 1.25
N ARG A 148 16.12 2.55 -0.09
CA ARG A 148 16.60 1.33 -0.79
C ARG A 148 18.12 1.18 -0.76
N SER A 149 18.87 2.12 -0.18
CA SER A 149 20.33 1.99 -0.11
C SER A 149 20.75 0.72 0.63
N PRO A 150 21.76 -0.04 0.16
CA PRO A 150 22.26 -1.21 0.87
C PRO A 150 22.99 -0.85 2.18
N MET A 151 23.06 0.44 2.52
CA MET A 151 23.58 0.93 3.79
C MET A 151 22.60 0.75 4.96
N TYR A 152 21.33 0.53 4.68
CA TYR A 152 20.33 0.30 5.71
C TYR A 152 20.17 -1.19 5.97
N GLU A 153 20.37 -1.60 7.21
CA GLU A 153 20.06 -2.96 7.64
C GLU A 153 18.55 -3.13 7.85
N SER A 154 18.08 -4.39 7.83
CA SER A 154 16.63 -4.68 7.93
C SER A 154 16.05 -4.17 9.25
N GLU A 155 16.77 -4.33 10.36
CA GLU A 155 16.34 -3.86 11.68
C GLU A 155 16.24 -2.33 11.74
N GLU A 156 17.18 -1.62 11.10
CA GLU A 156 17.16 -0.15 11.03
C GLU A 156 15.95 0.34 10.22
N LEU A 157 15.65 -0.30 9.10
CA LEU A 157 14.49 0.04 8.28
C LEU A 157 13.18 -0.17 9.02
N GLU A 158 13.06 -1.22 9.82
CA GLU A 158 11.89 -1.43 10.66
C GLU A 158 11.75 -0.38 11.77
N GLU A 159 12.85 0.01 12.41
CA GLU A 159 12.83 1.11 13.39
C GLU A 159 12.44 2.44 12.74
N LEU A 160 13.02 2.74 11.58
CA LEU A 160 12.69 3.94 10.81
C LEU A 160 11.21 3.94 10.39
N GLN A 161 10.68 2.81 9.91
CA GLN A 161 9.27 2.66 9.54
C GLN A 161 8.34 2.94 10.72
N ARG A 162 8.70 2.54 11.95
CA ARG A 162 7.92 2.81 13.16
C ARG A 162 7.99 4.28 13.61
N LEU A 163 9.10 4.96 13.32
CA LEU A 163 9.37 6.32 13.81
C LEU A 163 9.03 7.43 12.79
N GLN A 164 9.03 7.12 11.49
CA GLN A 164 8.98 8.11 10.42
C GLN A 164 8.03 7.71 9.29
N ALA A 165 7.25 8.69 8.82
CA ALA A 165 6.47 8.57 7.60
C ALA A 165 7.35 8.60 6.33
N ASN A 166 6.84 8.07 5.22
CA ASN A 166 7.51 7.98 3.90
C ASN A 166 8.73 7.05 3.83
N VAL A 167 8.91 6.15 4.79
CA VAL A 167 9.94 5.10 4.70
C VAL A 167 9.51 4.01 3.72
N VAL A 168 8.25 3.60 3.79
CA VAL A 168 7.64 2.55 2.96
C VAL A 168 6.63 3.16 2.00
N ASP A 169 6.70 2.78 0.73
CA ASP A 169 5.77 3.23 -0.32
C ASP A 169 4.59 2.26 -0.50
N GLU A 170 4.88 0.96 -0.45
CA GLU A 170 3.89 -0.10 -0.65
C GLU A 170 4.12 -1.25 0.32
N ILE A 171 3.05 -1.99 0.59
CA ILE A 171 3.06 -3.18 1.44
C ILE A 171 2.36 -4.32 0.70
N MET A 172 2.92 -5.51 0.82
CA MET A 172 2.32 -6.73 0.30
C MET A 172 2.05 -7.72 1.40
N TYR A 173 0.94 -8.43 1.26
CA TYR A 173 0.55 -9.53 2.11
C TYR A 173 0.21 -10.74 1.27
N HIS A 174 0.50 -11.91 1.80
CA HIS A 174 -0.13 -13.16 1.40
C HIS A 174 -0.99 -13.66 2.55
N PHE A 175 -2.27 -13.88 2.29
CA PHE A 175 -3.21 -14.46 3.24
C PHE A 175 -3.67 -15.82 2.75
N VAL A 176 -3.86 -16.76 3.66
CA VAL A 176 -4.60 -17.99 3.38
C VAL A 176 -6.04 -17.85 3.84
N VAL A 177 -6.97 -18.33 3.01
CA VAL A 177 -8.40 -18.36 3.33
C VAL A 177 -8.75 -19.60 4.13
N VAL A 178 -9.20 -19.40 5.37
CA VAL A 178 -9.53 -20.48 6.31
C VAL A 178 -11.04 -20.62 6.42
N LYS A 179 -11.60 -21.73 5.91
CA LYS A 179 -13.03 -22.06 6.02
C LYS A 179 -13.28 -23.26 6.93
N GLU A 180 -12.26 -24.09 7.11
CA GLU A 180 -12.24 -25.27 7.94
C GLU A 180 -11.05 -25.19 8.91
N HIS A 181 -10.97 -26.13 9.85
CA HIS A 181 -9.89 -26.17 10.83
C HIS A 181 -8.51 -26.31 10.13
N ILE A 182 -7.56 -25.46 10.54
CA ILE A 182 -6.16 -25.50 10.10
C ILE A 182 -5.24 -25.47 11.32
N SER A 183 -4.19 -26.29 11.31
CA SER A 183 -3.24 -26.34 12.43
C SER A 183 -2.14 -25.27 12.29
N ALA A 184 -1.51 -24.90 13.41
CA ALA A 184 -0.38 -23.96 13.40
C ALA A 184 0.82 -24.49 12.60
N SER A 185 1.07 -25.80 12.65
CA SER A 185 2.13 -26.45 11.86
C SER A 185 1.84 -26.37 10.36
N GLU A 186 0.58 -26.50 9.97
CA GLU A 186 0.18 -26.37 8.57
C GLU A 186 0.29 -24.91 8.08
N LEU A 187 -0.11 -23.93 8.90
CA LEU A 187 0.11 -22.50 8.59
C LEU A 187 1.59 -22.17 8.42
N ASP A 188 2.44 -22.71 9.31
CA ASP A 188 3.89 -22.57 9.23
C ASP A 188 4.45 -23.16 7.94
N GLN A 189 3.99 -24.35 7.54
CA GLN A 189 4.37 -24.94 6.27
C GLN A 189 3.94 -24.08 5.07
N LEU A 190 2.70 -23.58 5.07
CA LEU A 190 2.19 -22.71 4.01
C LEU A 190 2.96 -21.38 3.92
N SER A 191 3.38 -20.81 5.06
CA SER A 191 4.14 -19.55 5.11
C SER A 191 5.50 -19.66 4.40
N ARG A 192 6.10 -20.86 4.34
CA ARG A 192 7.39 -21.12 3.70
C ARG A 192 7.28 -21.48 2.21
N GLN A 193 6.07 -21.74 1.71
CA GLN A 193 5.87 -22.08 0.31
C GLN A 193 6.00 -20.85 -0.59
N SER A 194 6.48 -21.05 -1.81
CA SER A 194 6.51 -19.99 -2.82
C SER A 194 5.08 -19.59 -3.19
N GLN A 195 4.76 -18.32 -3.01
CA GLN A 195 3.45 -17.75 -3.29
C GLN A 195 3.48 -16.99 -4.62
N MET A 196 2.37 -17.01 -5.37
CA MET A 196 2.25 -16.17 -6.56
C MET A 196 2.08 -14.69 -6.17
N GLU A 197 2.60 -13.81 -7.03
CA GLU A 197 2.66 -12.38 -6.78
C GLU A 197 2.30 -11.60 -8.06
N PRO A 198 1.82 -10.35 -7.92
CA PRO A 198 1.62 -9.48 -9.08
C PRO A 198 2.92 -9.26 -9.86
N PHE A 199 2.85 -9.21 -11.19
CA PHE A 199 4.04 -9.07 -12.04
C PHE A 199 4.90 -7.83 -11.72
N CYS A 200 4.25 -6.76 -11.26
CA CYS A 200 4.94 -5.52 -10.87
C CYS A 200 5.86 -5.67 -9.65
N VAL A 201 5.68 -6.69 -8.80
CA VAL A 201 6.51 -6.90 -7.60
C VAL A 201 7.98 -7.17 -7.98
N ASN A 202 8.23 -7.89 -9.07
CA ASN A 202 9.60 -8.10 -9.55
C ASN A 202 10.30 -6.79 -9.91
N ALA A 203 9.56 -5.80 -10.44
CA ALA A 203 10.12 -4.48 -10.71
C ALA A 203 10.38 -3.72 -9.40
N LEU A 204 9.49 -3.83 -8.40
CA LEU A 204 9.71 -3.23 -7.08
C LEU A 204 10.97 -3.77 -6.41
N ARG A 205 11.17 -5.10 -6.42
CA ARG A 205 12.38 -5.73 -5.85
C ARG A 205 13.66 -5.46 -6.62
N LYS A 206 13.61 -5.35 -7.96
CA LYS A 206 14.79 -4.99 -8.77
C LYS A 206 15.25 -3.55 -8.57
N LEU A 207 14.35 -2.69 -8.11
CA LEU A 207 14.70 -1.32 -7.73
C LEU A 207 15.32 -1.27 -6.32
N GLU A 208 15.25 -2.36 -5.54
CA GLU A 208 16.06 -2.56 -4.35
C GLU A 208 17.40 -3.16 -4.79
N PRO A 209 18.55 -2.58 -4.40
CA PRO A 209 19.85 -3.10 -4.79
C PRO A 209 20.05 -4.49 -4.21
N SER A 210 20.57 -5.39 -5.04
CA SER A 210 21.13 -6.65 -4.56
C SER A 210 22.25 -6.36 -3.56
N ALA A 211 22.29 -7.13 -2.47
CA ALA A 211 23.42 -7.17 -1.54
C ALA A 211 24.63 -7.84 -2.22
N ASP A 212 25.10 -7.29 -3.33
CA ASP A 212 26.40 -7.67 -3.88
C ASP A 212 27.49 -7.01 -3.03
N PRO A 213 28.54 -7.75 -2.63
CA PRO A 213 29.56 -7.23 -1.74
C PRO A 213 30.27 -6.06 -2.42
N ILE A 214 30.20 -4.90 -1.77
CA ILE A 214 30.92 -3.69 -2.16
C ILE A 214 32.41 -4.05 -2.20
N GLU A 215 32.99 -4.11 -3.40
CA GLU A 215 34.45 -4.03 -3.56
C GLU A 215 34.89 -2.72 -2.89
N LYS A 216 35.70 -2.87 -1.83
CA LYS A 216 36.21 -1.74 -1.05
C LYS A 216 36.95 -0.77 -1.97
N ALA A 217 36.30 0.32 -2.34
CA ALA A 217 36.98 1.46 -2.93
C ALA A 217 37.89 2.07 -1.87
N GLU A 218 39.20 2.06 -2.12
CA GLU A 218 40.19 2.70 -1.25
C GLU A 218 39.88 4.20 -1.07
N PRO A 219 40.11 4.75 0.14
CA PRO A 219 39.79 6.15 0.41
C PRO A 219 40.71 7.07 -0.40
N ARG A 220 40.13 7.86 -1.30
CA ARG A 220 40.86 8.98 -1.93
C ARG A 220 41.06 10.07 -0.90
N LEU A 221 42.31 10.48 -0.71
CA LEU A 221 42.69 11.64 0.07
C LEU A 221 42.02 12.91 -0.50
N PRO A 222 41.61 13.87 0.34
CA PRO A 222 40.94 15.08 -0.13
C PRO A 222 41.90 15.94 -0.95
N GLU A 223 41.52 16.24 -2.19
CA GLU A 223 42.18 17.26 -3.01
C GLU A 223 41.97 18.65 -2.39
N GLU A 224 43.02 19.46 -2.44
CA GLU A 224 43.10 20.78 -1.84
C GLU A 224 41.96 21.71 -2.27
N THR A 225 41.42 22.44 -1.29
CA THR A 225 40.36 23.43 -1.47
C THR A 225 40.79 24.53 -2.44
N VAL A 226 40.20 24.54 -3.64
CA VAL A 226 40.31 25.67 -4.57
C VAL A 226 39.42 26.81 -4.05
N ALA A 227 40.02 27.98 -3.84
CA ALA A 227 39.37 29.17 -3.30
C ALA A 227 38.18 29.63 -4.15
N VAL A 228 37.04 29.87 -3.48
CA VAL A 228 35.84 30.48 -4.06
C VAL A 228 36.08 31.98 -4.28
N PRO A 229 35.84 32.55 -5.47
CA PRO A 229 35.98 33.99 -5.69
C PRO A 229 34.84 34.78 -5.01
N PRO A 230 35.09 36.03 -4.59
CA PRO A 230 34.12 36.79 -3.80
C PRO A 230 32.90 37.22 -4.62
N ILE A 231 31.74 37.14 -3.97
CA ILE A 231 30.42 37.55 -4.49
C ILE A 231 30.38 39.08 -4.66
N PRO A 232 29.98 39.62 -5.84
CA PRO A 232 29.87 41.07 -6.03
C PRO A 232 28.68 41.67 -5.25
N PRO A 233 28.78 42.93 -4.78
CA PRO A 233 27.77 43.53 -3.92
C PRO A 233 26.44 43.78 -4.65
N LYS A 234 25.33 43.47 -3.96
CA LYS A 234 23.95 43.69 -4.42
C LYS A 234 23.69 45.19 -4.66
N ARG A 235 23.38 45.56 -5.91
CA ARG A 235 22.80 46.89 -6.23
C ARG A 235 21.43 47.03 -5.56
N SER A 236 21.27 48.09 -4.78
CA SER A 236 20.00 48.48 -4.16
C SER A 236 18.99 48.92 -5.23
N LEU A 237 17.89 48.18 -5.36
CA LEU A 237 16.74 48.63 -6.13
C LEU A 237 15.97 49.65 -5.29
N ALA A 238 16.02 50.92 -5.72
CA ALA A 238 15.25 52.01 -5.16
C ALA A 238 13.74 51.69 -5.22
N ARG A 239 13.09 51.71 -4.05
CA ARG A 239 11.62 51.64 -3.92
C ARG A 239 10.98 52.86 -4.58
N ARG A 240 10.43 52.71 -5.79
CA ARG A 240 9.44 53.67 -6.31
C ARG A 240 8.10 53.41 -5.62
N HIS A 241 7.69 54.33 -4.76
CA HIS A 241 6.32 54.41 -4.26
C HIS A 241 5.36 54.70 -5.42
N LEU A 242 4.55 53.71 -5.81
CA LEU A 242 3.33 53.96 -6.56
C LEU A 242 2.15 54.02 -5.58
N HIS A 243 1.67 55.24 -5.34
CA HIS A 243 0.32 55.48 -4.86
C HIS A 243 -0.68 54.93 -5.88
N LYS A 244 -1.45 53.90 -5.53
CA LYS A 244 -2.73 53.61 -6.18
C LYS A 244 -3.82 53.42 -5.13
N LYS A 245 -4.84 54.26 -5.27
CA LYS A 245 -6.04 54.42 -4.45
C LYS A 245 -6.83 53.12 -4.34
N ALA A 246 -7.29 52.81 -3.14
CA ALA A 246 -8.34 51.81 -2.90
C ALA A 246 -9.71 52.34 -3.36
N PRO A 247 -10.54 51.54 -4.05
CA PRO A 247 -11.95 51.85 -4.18
C PRO A 247 -12.72 51.34 -2.96
N ARG A 248 -13.43 52.29 -2.33
CA ARG A 248 -14.47 52.06 -1.32
C ARG A 248 -15.58 51.20 -1.93
N PHE A 249 -15.92 50.08 -1.29
CA PHE A 249 -17.22 49.44 -1.52
C PHE A 249 -18.17 49.78 -0.37
N LEU A 250 -19.30 50.35 -0.78
CA LEU A 250 -20.39 50.82 0.04
C LEU A 250 -21.06 49.67 0.79
N SER A 251 -21.25 49.90 2.09
CA SER A 251 -22.19 49.18 2.94
C SER A 251 -23.63 49.46 2.51
N ASN A 252 -24.46 48.43 2.36
CA ASN A 252 -25.86 48.53 2.80
C ASN A 252 -26.43 47.15 3.23
N PRO A 253 -27.33 47.10 4.23
CA PRO A 253 -27.66 45.90 4.99
C PRO A 253 -28.98 45.24 4.56
N ARG A 254 -29.24 44.08 5.19
CA ARG A 254 -30.52 43.31 5.28
C ARG A 254 -30.72 42.23 4.20
N LYS A 255 -30.65 40.96 4.62
CA LYS A 255 -31.81 40.18 5.10
C LYS A 255 -31.35 38.84 5.69
N ARG A 256 -31.86 38.54 6.88
CA ARG A 256 -31.87 37.21 7.51
C ARG A 256 -32.85 36.30 6.74
N SER A 257 -32.53 35.02 6.61
CA SER A 257 -33.38 33.90 7.09
C SER A 257 -32.90 32.54 6.56
N ARG A 258 -32.58 31.65 7.50
CA ARG A 258 -32.83 30.19 7.58
C ARG A 258 -32.95 29.39 6.28
N TYR A 259 -32.20 28.28 6.16
CA TYR A 259 -32.65 26.93 6.50
C TYR A 259 -31.43 25.98 6.48
N TYR A 260 -31.25 25.21 7.56
CA TYR A 260 -30.39 24.03 7.60
C TYR A 260 -31.13 22.88 6.92
N ARG A 261 -30.47 22.22 5.96
CA ARG A 261 -30.50 20.78 5.71
C ARG A 261 -29.19 20.41 5.02
#